data_AF-A0A8H3ZVU5-F1
#
_entry.id   AF-A0A8H3ZVU5-F1
#
_cell.length_a   1.000
_cell.length_b   1.000
_cell.length_c   1.000
_cell.angle_alpha   90.00
_cell.angle_beta   90.00
_cell.angle_gamma   90.00
#
_symmetry.space_group_name_H-M   'P 1'
#
loop_
_entity.id
_entity.type
_entity.pdbx_description
1 polymer ?
#
loop_
_entity_poly.entity_id
_entity_poly.type
_entity_poly.pdbx_seq_one_letter_code
_entity_poly.pdbx_strand_id
1 'polypeptide(L)' 'MVIKVGINGFGRIGRLVLRICLNNPNFQVVALNDPFMNLEDM' A
#
# COMPACT_ATOMS: atom_id res chain seq x y z
N MET A 1 16.52 -5.30 -8.83
CA MET A 1 15.61 -4.23 -9.31
C MET A 1 14.41 -4.23 -8.39
N VAL A 2 14.02 -3.06 -7.86
CA VAL A 2 12.89 -2.97 -6.91
C VAL A 2 11.58 -2.84 -7.69
N ILE A 3 10.59 -3.66 -7.34
CA ILE A 3 9.26 -3.65 -7.97
C ILE A 3 8.44 -2.52 -7.34
N LYS A 4 7.98 -1.58 -8.17
CA LYS A 4 7.08 -0.50 -7.74
C LYS A 4 5.65 -0.99 -7.71
N VAL A 5 4.94 -0.75 -6.61
CA VAL A 5 3.59 -1.23 -6.37
C VAL A 5 2.65 -0.06 -6.09
N GLY A 6 1.51 -0.02 -6.77
CA GLY A 6 0.36 0.81 -6.38
C GLY A 6 -0.71 -0.06 -5.72
N ILE A 7 -1.39 0.45 -4.69
CA ILE A 7 -2.52 -0.24 -4.06
C ILE A 7 -3.80 0.56 -4.33
N ASN A 8 -4.78 -0.10 -4.95
CA ASN A 8 -6.11 0.47 -5.20
C ASN A 8 -7.14 -0.24 -4.30
N GLY A 9 -7.65 0.47 -3.31
CA GLY A 9 -8.44 -0.06 -2.19
C GLY A 9 -7.55 -0.34 -0.97
N PHE A 10 -7.62 0.54 0.04
CA PHE A 10 -6.82 0.49 1.26
C PHE A 10 -7.61 -0.05 2.47
N GLY A 11 -8.50 -1.00 2.20
CA GLY A 11 -9.19 -1.79 3.21
C GLY A 11 -8.29 -2.84 3.90
N ARG A 12 -8.91 -3.91 4.43
CA ARG A 12 -8.19 -4.96 5.19
C ARG A 12 -7.02 -5.57 4.43
N ILE A 13 -7.19 -5.93 3.16
CA ILE A 13 -6.13 -6.55 2.35
C ILE A 13 -5.08 -5.53 1.92
N GLY A 14 -5.48 -4.34 1.46
CA GLY A 14 -4.54 -3.29 1.06
C GLY A 14 -3.55 -2.93 2.18
N ARG A 15 -4.04 -2.84 3.43
CA ARG A 15 -3.18 -2.60 4.60
C ARG A 15 -2.22 -3.76 4.90
N LEU A 16 -2.67 -5.02 4.75
CA LEU A 16 -1.78 -6.18 4.93
C LEU A 16 -0.73 -6.27 3.83
N VAL A 17 -1.09 -5.97 2.58
CA VAL A 17 -0.14 -5.88 1.46
C VAL A 17 0.91 -4.81 1.74
N LEU A 18 0.51 -3.61 2.16
CA LEU A 18 1.46 -2.56 2.55
C LEU A 18 2.43 -3.04 3.64
N ARG A 19 1.92 -3.68 4.71
CA ARG A 19 2.76 -4.22 5.81
C ARG A 19 3.79 -5.24 5.33
N ILE A 20 3.41 -6.13 4.40
CA ILE A 20 4.33 -7.12 3.83
C ILE A 20 5.38 -6.43 2.97
N CYS A 21 4.97 -5.48 2.11
CA CYS A 21 5.88 -4.73 1.26
C CYS A 21 6.89 -3.90 2.07
N LEU A 22 6.48 -3.28 3.17
CA LEU A 22 7.37 -2.50 4.05
C LEU A 22 8.51 -3.34 4.65
N ASN A 23 8.30 -4.65 4.81
CA ASN A 23 9.31 -5.57 5.35
C ASN A 23 10.06 -6.35 4.25
N ASN A 24 9.86 -6.01 2.97
CA ASN A 24 10.45 -6.74 1.86
C ASN A 24 11.16 -5.77 0.88
N PRO A 25 12.51 -5.77 0.84
CA PRO A 25 13.27 -4.82 0.03
C PRO A 25 13.08 -4.98 -1.48
N ASN A 26 12.47 -6.08 -1.93
CA ASN A 26 12.15 -6.28 -3.34
C ASN A 26 10.97 -5.41 -3.81
N PHE A 27 10.20 -4.82 -2.89
CA PHE A 27 9.01 -4.02 -3.20
C PHE A 27 9.12 -2.60 -2.67
N GLN A 28 8.56 -1.66 -3.41
CA GLN A 28 8.37 -0.27 -2.99
C GLN A 28 6.94 0.14 -3.32
N VAL A 29 6.13 0.41 -2.29
CA VAL A 29 4.80 0.99 -2.50
C VAL A 29 4.97 2.47 -2.83
N VAL A 30 4.46 2.90 -3.99
CA VAL A 30 4.66 4.26 -4.51
C VAL A 30 3.37 5.08 -4.56
N ALA A 31 2.21 4.43 -4.47
CA ALA A 31 0.90 5.09 -4.48
C ALA A 31 -0.14 4.24 -3.75
N LEU A 32 -1.06 4.93 -3.08
CA LEU A 32 -2.28 4.38 -2.48
C LEU A 32 -3.46 5.17 -3.05
N ASN A 33 -4.54 4.48 -3.44
CA ASN A 33 -5.78 5.10 -3.87
C ASN A 33 -6.95 4.45 -3.14
N ASP A 34 -7.72 5.24 -2.39
CA ASP A 34 -8.99 4.82 -1.80
C ASP A 34 -9.94 6.03 -1.71
N PRO A 35 -11.10 6.03 -2.39
CA PRO A 35 -12.00 7.17 -2.40
C PRO A 35 -12.84 7.33 -1.11
N PHE A 36 -12.78 6.36 -0.20
CA PHE A 36 -13.56 6.34 1.03
C PHE A 36 -12.69 6.50 2.29
N MET A 37 -11.41 6.86 2.13
CA MET A 37 -10.46 7.00 3.22
C MET A 37 -9.68 8.30 3.09
N ASN A 38 -9.70 9.12 4.15
CA ASN A 38 -8.88 10.33 4.21
C ASN A 38 -7.53 10.01 4.83
N LEU A 39 -6.56 10.92 4.70
CA LEU A 39 -5.22 10.76 5.30
C LEU A 39 -5.26 10.65 6.84
N GLU A 40 -6.26 11.26 7.47
CA GLU A 40 -6.47 11.19 8.92
C GLU A 40 -6.96 9.80 9.38
N ASP A 41 -7.57 9.04 8.46
CA ASP A 41 -8.09 7.69 8.70
C ASP A 41 -7.02 6.59 8.45
N MET A 42 -5.85 6.97 7.92
CA MET A 42 -4.75 6.08 7.51
C MET A 42 -3.69 5.92 8.61
#